data_AF-A0A936DFD2-F1
#
_entry.id   AF-A0A936DFD2-F1
#
_cell.length_a   1.000
_cell.length_b   1.000
_cell.length_c   1.000
_cell.angle_alpha   90.00
_cell.angle_beta   90.00
_cell.angle_gamma   90.00
#
_symmetry.space_group_name_H-M   'P 1'
#
loop_
_entity.id
_entity.type
_entity.pdbx_description
1 polymer ?
#
loop_
_entity_poly.entity_id
_entity_poly.type
_entity_poly.pdbx_seq_one_letter_code
_entity_poly.pdbx_strand_id
1 'polypeptide(L)'
;MPRERQRIAVLALQRLGDVVTAARVTDALSRRRDTAGVELLHWEQTEQAAALLPGVAARHRLPFTGLRRRARVHAIAALRTLSTHVDAITAEGGFDVVVNLSSTRFSCWLAPALLAEGGRVLGPSIDALGRYVPSHGAIDHLNGWGVDQRLSSFAHQDLYALAAGVRLAGWSGLREGNRRRRGPVVVHPFGSERSKDWRTPDDWRQLVAAIPAALGQRVVVVGAPSERAVLASIAAGSAADVETCSLADYTALLADAHGLISVDTVAIHLAAQVGCPTVVLRQGVAGGLAFVPGPAALCVDADPEPAQLADVLALALRQFSPAPVPLHAHTELLRRVRVREGFRDDHGMLGLRTPSWCHAPPQAHDDDANDSHWRAMWRCHFAGVPATDSLWAACAAGRGRFGALRWQALLSLPDRLGAAARAFALRGQVAAHRSDRDDGGDGRSAA
;
A
#
# COMPACT_ATOMS: atom_id res chain seq x y z
N MET A 1 -3.20 -20.04 -36.18
CA MET A 1 -2.60 -20.78 -35.04
C MET A 1 -2.99 -20.05 -33.76
N PRO A 2 -3.70 -20.67 -32.80
CA PRO A 2 -3.89 -20.08 -31.49
C PRO A 2 -2.52 -19.84 -30.84
N ARG A 3 -2.29 -18.65 -30.27
CA ARG A 3 -1.07 -18.39 -29.50
C ARG A 3 -1.03 -19.33 -28.30
N GLU A 4 0.13 -19.93 -28.06
CA GLU A 4 0.37 -20.72 -26.87
C GLU A 4 0.13 -19.85 -25.61
N ARG A 5 -0.41 -20.47 -24.56
CA ARG A 5 -0.72 -19.75 -23.33
C ARG A 5 0.58 -19.49 -22.55
N GLN A 6 0.70 -18.30 -21.98
CA GLN A 6 1.90 -17.83 -21.29
C GLN A 6 2.04 -18.46 -19.90
N ARG A 7 3.23 -18.95 -19.57
CA ARG A 7 3.65 -19.28 -18.20
C ARG A 7 4.16 -18.03 -17.51
N ILE A 8 3.61 -17.74 -16.33
CA ILE A 8 3.91 -16.51 -15.60
C ILE A 8 4.48 -16.86 -14.23
N ALA A 9 5.66 -16.34 -13.92
CA ALA A 9 6.21 -16.34 -12.56
C ALA A 9 5.95 -14.99 -11.87
N VAL A 10 5.58 -15.00 -10.60
CA VAL A 10 5.47 -13.81 -9.76
C VAL A 10 6.49 -13.92 -8.62
N LEU A 11 7.35 -12.91 -8.46
CA LEU A 11 8.36 -12.86 -7.38
C LEU A 11 7.86 -11.95 -6.26
N ALA A 12 7.57 -12.55 -5.11
CA ALA A 12 7.19 -11.87 -3.88
C ALA A 12 8.19 -12.23 -2.76
N LEU A 13 9.37 -11.63 -2.84
CA LEU A 13 10.55 -11.90 -2.02
C LEU A 13 10.76 -10.82 -0.93
N GLN A 14 9.67 -10.28 -0.41
CA GLN A 14 9.67 -9.24 0.63
C GLN A 14 9.04 -9.76 1.93
N ARG A 15 8.49 -8.87 2.78
CA ARG A 15 7.90 -9.24 4.08
C ARG A 15 6.50 -9.82 3.90
N LEU A 16 5.91 -10.35 4.97
CA LEU A 16 4.58 -10.97 4.94
C LEU A 16 3.51 -10.05 4.35
N GLY A 17 3.45 -8.78 4.76
CA GLY A 17 2.52 -7.79 4.22
C GLY A 17 2.65 -7.62 2.71
N ASP A 18 3.88 -7.48 2.23
CA ASP A 18 4.17 -7.31 0.80
C ASP A 18 3.69 -8.52 -0.02
N VAL A 19 3.93 -9.74 0.49
CA VAL A 19 3.43 -10.98 -0.15
C VAL A 19 1.90 -10.98 -0.21
N VAL A 20 1.22 -10.64 0.89
CA VAL A 20 -0.26 -10.55 0.93
C VAL A 20 -0.78 -9.53 -0.09
N THR A 21 -0.09 -8.41 -0.31
CA THR A 21 -0.50 -7.42 -1.32
C THR A 21 -0.35 -7.91 -2.77
N ALA A 22 0.43 -8.97 -3.02
CA ALA A 22 0.53 -9.60 -4.35
C ALA A 22 -0.75 -10.34 -4.78
N ALA A 23 -1.72 -10.53 -3.87
CA ALA A 23 -2.97 -11.22 -4.15
C ALA A 23 -3.76 -10.59 -5.32
N ARG A 24 -3.73 -9.26 -5.46
CA ARG A 24 -4.38 -8.56 -6.57
C ARG A 24 -3.76 -8.91 -7.92
N VAL A 25 -2.42 -9.00 -7.98
CA VAL A 25 -1.67 -9.30 -9.20
C VAL A 25 -1.87 -10.75 -9.60
N THR A 26 -1.70 -11.67 -8.66
CA THR A 26 -1.86 -13.12 -8.89
C THR A 26 -3.27 -13.49 -9.32
N ASP A 27 -4.31 -13.00 -8.63
CA ASP A 27 -5.70 -13.21 -9.02
C ASP A 27 -5.99 -12.70 -10.43
N ALA A 28 -5.61 -11.46 -10.74
CA ALA A 28 -5.90 -10.86 -12.03
C ALA A 28 -5.19 -11.56 -13.19
N LEU A 29 -3.92 -11.93 -13.02
CA LEU A 29 -3.15 -12.65 -14.05
C LEU A 29 -3.70 -14.05 -14.31
N SER A 30 -4.17 -14.75 -13.27
CA SER A 30 -4.73 -16.09 -13.38
C SER A 30 -6.04 -16.15 -14.18
N ARG A 31 -6.79 -15.04 -14.23
CA ARG A 31 -8.07 -14.95 -14.96
C ARG A 31 -7.90 -14.58 -16.43
N ARG A 32 -6.69 -14.27 -16.90
CA ARG A 32 -6.48 -13.92 -18.31
C ARG A 32 -6.56 -15.17 -19.18
N ARG A 33 -7.18 -15.04 -20.35
CA ARG A 33 -7.35 -16.14 -21.31
C ARG A 33 -6.04 -16.64 -21.91
N ASP A 34 -5.02 -15.79 -21.94
CA ASP A 34 -3.70 -16.07 -22.46
C ASP A 34 -2.73 -16.59 -21.40
N THR A 35 -3.15 -16.81 -20.15
CA THR A 35 -2.30 -17.37 -19.08
C THR A 35 -2.50 -18.88 -18.97
N ALA A 36 -1.40 -19.65 -18.97
CA ALA A 36 -1.40 -21.10 -18.73
C ALA A 36 -1.51 -21.41 -17.23
N GLY A 37 -0.78 -20.63 -16.42
CA GLY A 37 -0.78 -20.70 -14.96
C GLY A 37 0.08 -19.58 -14.37
N VAL A 38 -0.21 -19.20 -13.14
CA VAL A 38 0.60 -18.27 -12.35
C VAL A 38 1.35 -19.05 -11.29
N GLU A 39 2.68 -19.00 -11.33
CA GLU A 39 3.56 -19.64 -10.37
C GLU A 39 4.19 -18.58 -9.46
N LEU A 40 4.26 -18.83 -8.16
CA LEU A 40 4.73 -17.86 -7.18
C LEU A 40 6.09 -18.27 -6.61
N LEU A 41 7.08 -17.39 -6.71
CA LEU A 41 8.36 -17.54 -6.01
C LEU A 41 8.33 -16.68 -4.75
N HIS A 42 8.61 -17.31 -3.61
CA HIS A 42 8.60 -16.65 -2.30
C HIS A 42 9.68 -17.23 -1.37
N TRP A 43 9.91 -16.55 -0.24
CA TRP A 43 10.80 -17.04 0.80
C TRP A 43 10.13 -18.09 1.68
N GLU A 44 10.91 -19.01 2.25
CA GLU A 44 10.42 -19.97 3.24
C GLU A 44 9.73 -19.30 4.45
N GLN A 45 10.16 -18.09 4.86
CA GLN A 45 9.55 -17.36 5.97
C GLN A 45 8.16 -16.82 5.64
N THR A 46 7.82 -16.71 4.36
CA THR A 46 6.54 -16.15 3.90
C THR A 46 5.59 -17.23 3.36
N GLU A 47 5.89 -18.50 3.58
CA GLU A 47 5.07 -19.67 3.17
C GLU A 47 3.59 -19.50 3.52
N GLN A 48 3.29 -19.11 4.77
CA GLN A 48 1.89 -18.95 5.19
C GLN A 48 1.16 -17.83 4.44
N ALA A 49 1.84 -16.74 4.08
CA ALA A 49 1.25 -15.67 3.28
C ALA A 49 1.09 -16.09 1.82
N ALA A 50 2.09 -16.80 1.27
CA ALA A 50 2.07 -17.36 -0.07
C ALA A 50 0.90 -18.35 -0.26
N ALA A 51 0.59 -19.15 0.76
CA ALA A 51 -0.52 -20.10 0.75
C ALA A 51 -1.90 -19.41 0.59
N LEU A 52 -2.02 -18.16 1.02
CA LEU A 52 -3.27 -17.37 0.92
C LEU A 52 -3.47 -16.71 -0.44
N LEU A 53 -2.46 -16.73 -1.33
CA LEU A 53 -2.57 -16.01 -2.59
C LEU A 53 -3.52 -16.73 -3.57
N PRO A 54 -4.57 -16.03 -4.05
CA PRO A 54 -5.51 -16.54 -5.05
C PRO A 54 -4.85 -16.65 -6.43
N GLY A 55 -5.37 -17.55 -7.27
CA GLY A 55 -4.93 -17.67 -8.66
C GLY A 55 -3.54 -18.29 -8.87
N VAL A 56 -2.85 -18.66 -7.79
CA VAL A 56 -1.52 -19.31 -7.85
C VAL A 56 -1.68 -20.81 -8.09
N ALA A 57 -1.16 -21.29 -9.22
CA ALA A 57 -1.18 -22.69 -9.63
C ALA A 57 -0.06 -23.51 -8.98
N ALA A 58 1.13 -22.94 -8.81
CA ALA A 58 2.28 -23.57 -8.17
C ALA A 58 3.05 -22.57 -7.30
N ARG A 59 3.73 -23.07 -6.26
CA ARG A 59 4.54 -22.25 -5.34
C ARG A 59 5.95 -22.81 -5.25
N HIS A 60 6.92 -21.93 -5.37
CA HIS A 60 8.35 -22.23 -5.36
C HIS A 60 8.99 -21.57 -4.15
N ARG A 61 9.35 -22.39 -3.17
CA ARG A 61 9.93 -21.95 -1.91
C ARG A 61 11.45 -21.84 -2.01
N LEU A 62 11.99 -20.65 -1.77
CA LEU A 62 13.43 -20.41 -1.70
C LEU A 62 13.95 -20.46 -0.25
N PRO A 63 15.05 -21.19 0.04
CA PRO A 63 15.53 -21.42 1.41
C PRO A 63 16.39 -20.26 1.94
N PHE A 64 15.79 -19.10 2.20
CA PHE A 64 16.51 -17.87 2.58
C PHE A 64 17.46 -18.06 3.78
N THR A 65 17.05 -18.74 4.84
CA THR A 65 17.90 -18.93 6.05
C THR A 65 19.13 -19.75 5.71
N GLY A 66 18.95 -20.84 4.96
CA GLY A 66 20.04 -21.70 4.50
C GLY A 66 21.01 -20.96 3.57
N LEU A 67 20.48 -20.24 2.58
CA LEU A 67 21.26 -19.42 1.65
C LEU A 67 22.04 -18.33 2.37
N ARG A 68 21.39 -17.56 3.25
CA ARG A 68 22.03 -16.47 4.01
C ARG A 68 23.12 -16.99 4.94
N ARG A 69 22.89 -18.09 5.65
CA ARG A 69 23.89 -18.71 6.52
C ARG A 69 25.10 -19.19 5.71
N ARG A 70 24.85 -19.87 4.58
CA ARG A 70 25.92 -20.36 3.70
C ARG A 70 26.70 -19.21 3.06
N ALA A 71 26.03 -18.15 2.61
CA ALA A 71 26.67 -17.01 1.96
C ALA A 71 27.68 -16.27 2.86
N ARG A 72 27.47 -16.31 4.18
CA ARG A 72 28.40 -15.73 5.17
C ARG A 72 29.73 -16.47 5.28
N VAL A 73 29.77 -17.74 4.90
CA VAL A 73 30.96 -18.60 5.02
C VAL A 73 31.54 -18.93 3.63
N HIS A 74 30.67 -19.29 2.68
CA HIS A 74 31.02 -19.75 1.34
C HIS A 74 30.03 -19.20 0.30
N ALA A 75 30.23 -17.96 -0.16
CA ALA A 75 29.35 -17.30 -1.12
C ALA A 75 29.14 -18.09 -2.42
N ILE A 76 30.19 -18.68 -2.98
CA ILE A 76 30.11 -19.52 -4.20
C ILE A 76 29.23 -20.76 -3.97
N ALA A 77 29.34 -21.40 -2.80
CA ALA A 77 28.52 -22.55 -2.47
C ALA A 77 27.05 -22.17 -2.29
N ALA A 78 26.77 -20.98 -1.73
CA ALA A 78 25.41 -20.43 -1.66
C ALA A 78 24.85 -20.13 -3.05
N LEU A 79 25.66 -19.53 -3.94
CA LEU A 79 25.27 -19.28 -5.32
C LEU A 79 24.95 -20.58 -6.07
N ARG A 80 25.82 -21.60 -5.98
CA ARG A 80 25.55 -22.93 -6.58
C ARG A 80 24.24 -23.54 -6.07
N THR A 81 23.96 -23.39 -4.78
CA THR A 81 22.71 -23.89 -4.18
C THR A 81 21.51 -23.17 -4.76
N LEU A 82 21.58 -21.84 -4.87
CA LEU A 82 20.54 -21.04 -5.49
C LEU A 82 20.36 -21.41 -6.96
N SER A 83 21.45 -21.59 -7.73
CA SER A 83 21.39 -22.04 -9.12
C SER A 83 20.67 -23.38 -9.24
N THR A 84 20.97 -24.37 -8.40
CA THR A 84 20.23 -25.65 -8.40
C THR A 84 18.73 -25.47 -8.16
N HIS A 85 18.33 -24.53 -7.29
CA HIS A 85 16.90 -24.21 -7.12
C HIS A 85 16.30 -23.53 -8.35
N VAL A 86 17.02 -22.60 -8.97
CA VAL A 86 16.58 -21.92 -10.20
C VAL A 86 16.43 -22.93 -11.34
N ASP A 87 17.42 -23.80 -11.56
CA ASP A 87 17.41 -24.84 -12.57
C ASP A 87 16.24 -25.81 -12.38
N ALA A 88 15.92 -26.16 -11.12
CA ALA A 88 14.76 -27.01 -10.82
C ALA A 88 13.43 -26.31 -11.13
N ILE A 89 13.33 -25.00 -10.85
CA ILE A 89 12.13 -24.20 -11.16
C ILE A 89 11.95 -24.04 -12.68
N THR A 90 13.05 -23.87 -13.42
CA THR A 90 13.03 -23.61 -14.87
C THR A 90 13.18 -24.85 -15.73
N ALA A 91 13.21 -26.06 -15.14
CA ALA A 91 13.45 -27.33 -15.83
C ALA A 91 12.49 -27.58 -17.01
N GLU A 92 11.29 -27.01 -16.98
CA GLU A 92 10.27 -27.11 -18.04
C GLU A 92 10.33 -25.95 -19.07
N GLY A 93 11.46 -25.25 -19.18
CA GLY A 93 11.69 -24.24 -20.22
C GLY A 93 11.59 -22.77 -19.77
N GLY A 94 11.62 -22.50 -18.46
CA GLY A 94 11.52 -21.13 -17.92
C GLY A 94 10.13 -20.50 -18.10
N PHE A 95 10.05 -19.19 -17.87
CA PHE A 95 8.79 -18.41 -17.91
C PHE A 95 8.77 -17.39 -19.04
N ASP A 96 7.64 -17.28 -19.74
CA ASP A 96 7.42 -16.24 -20.76
C ASP A 96 7.39 -14.83 -20.15
N VAL A 97 6.83 -14.73 -18.94
CA VAL A 97 6.71 -13.48 -18.21
C VAL A 97 7.11 -13.70 -16.76
N VAL A 98 8.04 -12.89 -16.28
CA VAL A 98 8.39 -12.82 -14.85
C VAL A 98 7.92 -11.48 -14.30
N VAL A 99 6.96 -11.50 -13.38
CA VAL A 99 6.45 -10.33 -12.68
C VAL A 99 7.21 -10.16 -11.37
N ASN A 100 8.14 -9.21 -11.32
CA ASN A 100 8.88 -8.91 -10.10
C ASN A 100 8.14 -7.86 -9.26
N LEU A 101 7.62 -8.27 -8.10
CA LEU A 101 6.96 -7.39 -7.13
C LEU A 101 7.90 -6.98 -5.99
N SER A 102 9.20 -7.20 -6.17
CA SER A 102 10.21 -6.98 -5.13
C SER A 102 11.30 -6.06 -5.66
N SER A 103 11.47 -4.88 -5.07
CA SER A 103 12.50 -3.90 -5.46
C SER A 103 13.89 -4.14 -4.86
N THR A 104 14.23 -5.38 -4.48
CA THR A 104 15.57 -5.70 -3.95
C THR A 104 16.55 -5.96 -5.09
N ARG A 105 17.82 -5.62 -4.92
CA ARG A 105 18.86 -5.97 -5.93
C ARG A 105 18.88 -7.47 -6.24
N PHE A 106 18.66 -8.31 -5.22
CA PHE A 106 18.60 -9.76 -5.38
C PHE A 106 17.46 -10.19 -6.31
N SER A 107 16.24 -9.72 -6.07
CA SER A 107 15.08 -10.04 -6.93
C SER A 107 15.24 -9.47 -8.33
N CYS A 108 15.83 -8.29 -8.49
CA CYS A 108 16.12 -7.71 -9.80
C CYS A 108 17.10 -8.55 -10.63
N TRP A 109 18.09 -9.19 -9.97
CA TRP A 109 19.03 -10.12 -10.60
C TRP A 109 18.39 -11.48 -10.88
N LEU A 110 17.56 -11.98 -9.96
CA LEU A 110 16.91 -13.28 -10.10
C LEU A 110 15.84 -13.29 -11.21
N ALA A 111 15.11 -12.20 -11.41
CA ALA A 111 13.99 -12.14 -12.34
C ALA A 111 14.38 -12.52 -13.80
N PRO A 112 15.45 -11.98 -14.41
CA PRO A 112 15.89 -12.40 -15.74
C PRO A 112 16.36 -13.86 -15.81
N ALA A 113 16.90 -14.42 -14.72
CA ALA A 113 17.41 -15.80 -14.69
C ALA A 113 16.30 -16.86 -14.76
N LEU A 114 15.04 -16.45 -14.63
CA LEU A 114 13.87 -17.32 -14.69
C LEU A 114 13.21 -17.33 -16.07
N LEU A 115 13.64 -16.46 -17.00
CA LEU A 115 12.99 -16.31 -18.29
C LEU A 115 13.26 -17.48 -19.23
N ALA A 116 12.23 -17.85 -19.99
CA ALA A 116 12.38 -18.58 -21.23
C ALA A 116 13.08 -17.71 -22.29
N GLU A 117 13.55 -18.32 -23.38
CA GLU A 117 14.07 -17.56 -24.52
C GLU A 117 12.98 -16.62 -25.08
N GLY A 118 13.31 -15.33 -25.24
CA GLY A 118 12.36 -14.31 -25.68
C GLY A 118 11.37 -13.84 -24.60
N GLY A 119 11.48 -14.36 -23.37
CA GLY A 119 10.69 -13.92 -22.23
C GLY A 119 10.98 -12.47 -21.82
N ARG A 120 10.13 -11.92 -20.94
CA ARG A 120 10.30 -10.55 -20.41
C ARG A 120 10.02 -10.43 -18.91
N VAL A 121 10.69 -9.47 -18.28
CA VAL A 121 10.38 -9.06 -16.91
C VAL A 121 9.39 -7.90 -16.90
N LEU A 122 8.35 -8.00 -16.07
CA LEU A 122 7.47 -6.91 -15.67
C LEU A 122 7.77 -6.55 -14.22
N GLY A 123 8.16 -5.32 -13.93
CA GLY A 123 8.66 -4.89 -12.63
C GLY A 123 10.09 -4.34 -12.70
N PRO A 124 10.77 -4.18 -11.56
CA PRO A 124 12.17 -3.82 -11.51
C PRO A 124 13.06 -5.01 -11.91
N SER A 125 14.12 -4.75 -12.69
CA SER A 125 15.14 -5.74 -13.03
C SER A 125 16.53 -5.10 -13.10
N ILE A 126 17.54 -5.91 -13.43
CA ILE A 126 18.89 -5.46 -13.72
C ILE A 126 19.30 -6.01 -15.10
N ASP A 127 19.96 -5.19 -15.92
CA ASP A 127 20.51 -5.61 -17.21
C ASP A 127 21.84 -6.37 -17.08
N ALA A 128 22.39 -6.82 -18.22
CA ALA A 128 23.66 -7.54 -18.27
C ALA A 128 24.87 -6.73 -17.76
N LEU A 129 24.75 -5.40 -17.66
CA LEU A 129 25.78 -4.50 -17.13
C LEU A 129 25.57 -4.17 -15.65
N GLY A 130 24.60 -4.79 -14.98
CA GLY A 130 24.30 -4.52 -13.58
C GLY A 130 23.45 -3.25 -13.36
N ARG A 131 22.93 -2.63 -14.43
CA ARG A 131 22.16 -1.38 -14.33
C ARG A 131 20.70 -1.71 -14.05
N TYR A 132 20.09 -0.90 -13.20
CA TYR A 132 18.67 -1.01 -12.88
C TYR A 132 17.80 -0.68 -14.12
N VAL A 133 16.80 -1.52 -14.39
CA VAL A 133 15.86 -1.35 -15.50
C VAL A 133 14.41 -1.50 -14.99
N PRO A 134 13.61 -0.43 -15.03
CA PRO A 134 12.18 -0.50 -14.77
C PRO A 134 11.43 -0.97 -16.02
N SER A 135 10.45 -1.87 -15.89
CA SER A 135 9.58 -2.21 -17.02
C SER A 135 8.48 -1.17 -17.29
N HIS A 136 8.23 -0.25 -16.34
CA HIS A 136 7.12 0.70 -16.36
C HIS A 136 7.39 1.89 -15.44
N GLY A 137 6.94 3.10 -15.80
CA GLY A 137 7.15 4.32 -15.00
C GLY A 137 6.56 4.29 -13.59
N ALA A 138 5.58 3.41 -13.35
CA ALA A 138 5.06 3.15 -11.99
C ALA A 138 6.11 2.56 -11.05
N ILE A 139 7.05 1.76 -11.57
CA ILE A 139 8.16 1.21 -10.77
C ILE A 139 9.21 2.29 -10.49
N ASP A 140 9.45 3.20 -11.44
CA ASP A 140 10.31 4.37 -11.19
C ASP A 140 9.74 5.27 -10.11
N HIS A 141 8.43 5.54 -10.17
CA HIS A 141 7.73 6.24 -9.09
C HIS A 141 7.91 5.51 -7.76
N LEU A 142 7.70 4.20 -7.72
CA LEU A 142 7.84 3.41 -6.49
C LEU A 142 9.25 3.55 -5.87
N ASN A 143 10.31 3.46 -6.70
CA ASN A 143 11.68 3.50 -6.22
C ASN A 143 12.19 4.91 -5.90
N GLY A 144 11.69 5.94 -6.59
CA GLY A 144 12.06 7.33 -6.35
C GLY A 144 11.23 7.99 -5.24
N TRP A 145 9.91 7.87 -5.33
CA TRP A 145 8.95 8.59 -4.48
C TRP A 145 8.20 7.66 -3.52
N GLY A 146 7.99 6.40 -3.91
CA GLY A 146 7.17 5.46 -3.15
C GLY A 146 7.68 5.16 -1.74
N VAL A 147 8.99 5.29 -1.51
CA VAL A 147 9.61 5.07 -0.18
C VAL A 147 9.42 6.24 0.79
N ASP A 148 9.25 7.47 0.29
CA ASP A 148 8.97 8.64 1.14
C ASP A 148 7.46 8.86 1.22
N GLN A 149 6.88 8.69 2.40
CA GLN A 149 5.44 8.82 2.62
C GLN A 149 4.89 10.22 2.34
N ARG A 150 5.76 11.24 2.35
CA ARG A 150 5.40 12.62 2.03
C ARG A 150 5.30 12.83 0.52
N LEU A 151 6.05 12.04 -0.26
CA LEU A 151 6.06 12.12 -1.72
C LEU A 151 5.06 11.15 -2.36
N SER A 152 4.99 9.93 -1.84
CA SER A 152 4.14 8.87 -2.39
C SER A 152 2.67 9.31 -2.48
N SER A 153 2.09 9.13 -3.66
CA SER A 153 0.70 9.48 -3.97
C SER A 153 -0.17 8.25 -4.30
N PHE A 154 0.42 7.05 -4.19
CA PHE A 154 -0.23 5.79 -4.57
C PHE A 154 0.01 4.70 -3.54
N ALA A 155 -0.94 3.76 -3.45
CA ALA A 155 -0.70 2.49 -2.79
C ALA A 155 0.29 1.66 -3.61
N HIS A 156 1.30 1.09 -2.95
CA HIS A 156 2.34 0.32 -3.63
C HIS A 156 1.78 -0.85 -4.44
N GLN A 157 0.77 -1.52 -3.90
CA GLN A 157 0.09 -2.62 -4.56
C GLN A 157 -0.57 -2.24 -5.89
N ASP A 158 -0.97 -0.97 -6.08
CA ASP A 158 -1.51 -0.51 -7.35
C ASP A 158 -0.41 -0.24 -8.36
N LEU A 159 0.73 0.31 -7.93
CA LEU A 159 1.89 0.53 -8.80
C LEU A 159 2.43 -0.80 -9.33
N TYR A 160 2.50 -1.81 -8.46
CA TYR A 160 2.83 -3.18 -8.84
C TYR A 160 1.82 -3.77 -9.82
N ALA A 161 0.52 -3.60 -9.58
CA ALA A 161 -0.50 -4.10 -10.49
C ALA A 161 -0.45 -3.42 -11.86
N LEU A 162 -0.23 -2.09 -11.91
CA LEU A 162 -0.02 -1.37 -13.15
C LEU A 162 1.20 -1.89 -13.92
N ALA A 163 2.34 -2.05 -13.23
CA ALA A 163 3.56 -2.56 -13.84
C ALA A 163 3.42 -4.02 -14.34
N ALA A 164 2.59 -4.82 -13.69
CA ALA A 164 2.23 -6.17 -14.11
C ALA A 164 1.21 -6.21 -15.28
N GLY A 165 0.76 -5.05 -15.76
CA GLY A 165 -0.23 -4.95 -16.85
C GLY A 165 -1.64 -5.32 -16.41
N VAL A 166 -1.95 -5.24 -15.11
CA VAL A 166 -3.29 -5.52 -14.58
C VAL A 166 -4.17 -4.28 -14.74
N ARG A 167 -5.32 -4.46 -15.42
CA ARG A 167 -6.35 -3.43 -15.49
C ARG A 167 -7.10 -3.34 -14.18
N LEU A 168 -6.99 -2.20 -13.50
CA LEU A 168 -7.59 -1.97 -12.18
C LEU A 168 -9.04 -1.46 -12.24
N ALA A 169 -9.40 -0.73 -13.30
CA ALA A 169 -10.75 -0.19 -13.49
C ALA A 169 -11.78 -1.33 -13.62
N GLY A 170 -12.86 -1.25 -12.83
CA GLY A 170 -13.92 -2.27 -12.79
C GLY A 170 -13.52 -3.56 -12.07
N TRP A 171 -12.34 -3.63 -11.45
CA TRP A 171 -11.94 -4.78 -10.65
C TRP A 171 -12.71 -4.79 -9.32
N SER A 172 -13.53 -5.82 -9.10
CA SER A 172 -14.42 -5.95 -7.93
C SER A 172 -13.71 -6.33 -6.62
N GLY A 173 -12.38 -6.39 -6.61
CA GLY A 173 -11.62 -6.85 -5.45
C GLY A 173 -11.71 -8.35 -5.20
N LEU A 174 -11.03 -8.79 -4.14
CA LEU A 174 -11.03 -10.19 -3.70
C LEU A 174 -12.26 -10.59 -2.88
N ARG A 175 -12.98 -9.63 -2.29
CA ARG A 175 -14.32 -9.74 -1.65
C ARG A 175 -14.68 -8.39 -0.99
N GLU A 176 -14.76 -7.32 -1.77
CA GLU A 176 -14.99 -5.95 -1.23
C GLU A 176 -16.46 -5.65 -0.86
N GLY A 177 -17.28 -6.69 -0.69
CA GLY A 177 -18.69 -6.55 -0.37
C GLY A 177 -18.94 -6.26 1.10
N ASN A 178 -19.78 -5.26 1.39
CA ASN A 178 -20.21 -4.93 2.74
C ASN A 178 -21.25 -5.96 3.23
N ARG A 179 -20.78 -7.11 3.71
CA ARG A 179 -21.64 -8.15 4.31
C ARG A 179 -21.84 -7.82 5.79
N ARG A 180 -23.06 -8.03 6.29
CA ARG A 180 -23.32 -7.99 7.74
C ARG A 180 -22.56 -9.13 8.41
N ARG A 181 -21.76 -8.81 9.43
CA ARG A 181 -20.93 -9.75 10.17
C ARG A 181 -21.34 -9.77 11.65
N ARG A 182 -21.33 -10.97 12.23
CA ARG A 182 -21.75 -11.24 13.62
C ARG A 182 -20.65 -11.84 14.49
N GLY A 183 -19.42 -11.95 13.94
CA GLY A 183 -18.27 -12.43 14.69
C GLY A 183 -17.77 -11.39 15.71
N PRO A 184 -16.63 -11.64 16.36
CA PRO A 184 -16.06 -10.72 17.34
C PRO A 184 -15.48 -9.47 16.68
N VAL A 185 -15.23 -8.43 17.49
CA VAL A 185 -14.24 -7.41 17.13
C VAL A 185 -12.85 -7.99 17.39
N VAL A 186 -12.01 -7.94 16.37
CA VAL A 186 -10.63 -8.41 16.47
C VAL A 186 -9.72 -7.22 16.76
N VAL A 187 -8.84 -7.37 17.74
CA VAL A 187 -7.84 -6.35 18.11
C VAL A 187 -6.45 -6.91 17.85
N HIS A 188 -5.67 -6.21 17.01
CA HIS A 188 -4.28 -6.58 16.72
C HIS A 188 -3.36 -5.41 17.07
N PRO A 189 -2.79 -5.40 18.29
CA PRO A 189 -2.22 -4.21 18.90
C PRO A 189 -0.84 -3.80 18.39
N PHE A 190 -0.09 -4.75 17.82
CA PHE A 190 1.35 -4.57 17.57
C PHE A 190 1.73 -4.75 16.11
N GLY A 191 2.71 -3.95 15.67
CA GLY A 191 3.37 -4.09 14.38
C GLY A 191 4.76 -4.71 14.51
N SER A 192 5.40 -4.98 13.37
CA SER A 192 6.82 -5.38 13.35
C SER A 192 7.77 -4.27 13.79
N GLU A 193 7.29 -3.02 13.87
CA GLU A 193 8.05 -1.84 14.25
C GLU A 193 7.30 -1.07 15.34
N ARG A 194 7.90 -0.99 16.53
CA ARG A 194 7.27 -0.41 17.74
C ARG A 194 6.93 1.08 17.61
N SER A 195 7.58 1.81 16.70
CA SER A 195 7.25 3.22 16.41
C SER A 195 5.82 3.40 15.87
N LYS A 196 5.23 2.33 15.31
CA LYS A 196 3.87 2.29 14.77
C LYS A 196 2.81 1.90 15.81
N ASP A 197 3.21 1.39 16.97
CA ASP A 197 2.30 0.82 17.97
C ASP A 197 1.46 1.91 18.63
N TRP A 198 0.13 1.81 18.59
CA TRP A 198 -0.74 2.80 19.22
C TRP A 198 -0.53 2.85 20.74
N ARG A 199 -0.02 3.99 21.21
CA ARG A 199 0.17 4.33 22.63
C ARG A 199 0.78 3.16 23.44
N THR A 200 0.25 2.86 24.62
CA THR A 200 0.81 1.86 25.54
C THR A 200 -0.04 0.58 25.58
N PRO A 201 0.52 -0.57 26.03
CA PRO A 201 -0.28 -1.77 26.30
C PRO A 201 -1.44 -1.54 27.28
N ASP A 202 -1.33 -0.59 28.20
CA ASP A 202 -2.40 -0.25 29.14
C ASP A 202 -3.57 0.45 28.44
N ASP A 203 -3.30 1.27 27.43
CA ASP A 203 -4.34 1.89 26.60
C ASP A 203 -5.09 0.83 25.78
N TRP A 204 -4.38 -0.18 25.26
CA TRP A 204 -4.99 -1.34 24.62
C TRP A 204 -5.88 -2.14 25.58
N ARG A 205 -5.43 -2.35 26.82
CA ARG A 205 -6.23 -3.04 27.85
C ARG A 205 -7.54 -2.30 28.11
N GLN A 206 -7.48 -0.97 28.26
CA GLN A 206 -8.67 -0.14 28.45
C GLN A 206 -9.61 -0.23 27.25
N LEU A 207 -9.08 -0.21 26.02
CA LEU A 207 -9.87 -0.38 24.80
C LEU A 207 -10.57 -1.73 24.75
N VAL A 208 -9.84 -2.81 24.98
CA VAL A 208 -10.36 -4.19 25.00
C VAL A 208 -11.48 -4.35 26.02
N ALA A 209 -11.33 -3.77 27.21
CA ALA A 209 -12.36 -3.78 28.25
C ALA A 209 -13.61 -2.96 27.88
N ALA A 210 -13.46 -1.87 27.12
CA ALA A 210 -14.55 -0.96 26.78
C ALA A 210 -15.39 -1.42 25.57
N ILE A 211 -14.82 -2.18 24.64
CA ILE A 211 -15.49 -2.61 23.41
C ILE A 211 -16.81 -3.36 23.68
N PRO A 212 -16.91 -4.36 24.58
CA PRO A 212 -18.16 -5.08 24.80
C PRO A 212 -19.31 -4.18 25.25
N ALA A 213 -19.05 -3.22 26.15
CA ALA A 213 -20.06 -2.29 26.63
C ALA A 213 -20.47 -1.28 25.55
N ALA A 214 -19.52 -0.80 24.73
CA ALA A 214 -19.80 0.17 23.69
C ALA A 214 -20.52 -0.45 22.48
N LEU A 215 -20.00 -1.58 21.98
CA LEU A 215 -20.39 -2.19 20.70
C LEU A 215 -21.31 -3.41 20.86
N GLY A 216 -21.46 -3.96 22.07
CA GLY A 216 -22.21 -5.20 22.29
C GLY A 216 -21.55 -6.43 21.66
N GLN A 217 -20.24 -6.38 21.40
CA GLN A 217 -19.49 -7.44 20.70
C GLN A 217 -18.46 -8.11 21.60
N ARG A 218 -18.23 -9.40 21.37
CA ARG A 218 -17.07 -10.11 21.94
C ARG A 218 -15.78 -9.59 21.33
N VAL A 219 -14.68 -9.72 22.06
CA VAL A 219 -13.35 -9.27 21.62
C VAL A 219 -12.41 -10.46 21.53
N VAL A 220 -11.61 -10.52 20.46
CA VAL A 220 -10.48 -11.44 20.33
C VAL A 220 -9.22 -10.61 20.11
N VAL A 221 -8.23 -10.76 21.00
CA VAL A 221 -6.92 -10.11 20.90
C VAL A 221 -5.96 -11.08 20.19
N VAL A 222 -5.40 -10.64 19.06
CA VAL A 222 -4.55 -11.48 18.19
C VAL A 222 -3.18 -10.85 18.04
N GLY A 223 -2.13 -11.68 17.99
CA GLY A 223 -0.78 -11.26 17.63
C GLY A 223 0.14 -12.44 17.36
N ALA A 224 1.44 -12.17 17.25
CA ALA A 224 2.42 -13.21 16.98
C ALA A 224 2.59 -14.16 18.19
N PRO A 225 3.03 -15.42 17.98
CA PRO A 225 3.30 -16.34 19.10
C PRO A 225 4.24 -15.77 20.16
N SER A 226 5.24 -14.97 19.75
CA SER A 226 6.17 -14.29 20.65
C SER A 226 5.53 -13.19 21.52
N GLU A 227 4.32 -12.76 21.18
CA GLU A 227 3.61 -11.66 21.88
C GLU A 227 2.58 -12.20 22.88
N ARG A 228 2.36 -13.52 22.93
CA ARG A 228 1.32 -14.16 23.77
C ARG A 228 1.24 -13.61 25.19
N ALA A 229 2.38 -13.44 25.87
CA ALA A 229 2.41 -12.94 27.24
C ALA A 229 1.88 -11.51 27.38
N VAL A 230 2.25 -10.61 26.47
CA VAL A 230 1.75 -9.22 26.50
C VAL A 230 0.29 -9.14 26.05
N LEU A 231 -0.15 -9.97 25.10
CA LEU A 231 -1.56 -10.05 24.71
C LEU A 231 -2.44 -10.53 25.88
N ALA A 232 -1.97 -11.52 26.65
CA ALA A 232 -2.64 -11.97 27.87
C ALA A 232 -2.77 -10.85 28.91
N SER A 233 -1.74 -10.01 29.07
CA SER A 233 -1.82 -8.82 29.93
C SER A 233 -2.81 -7.78 29.42
N ILE A 234 -2.94 -7.59 28.11
CA ILE A 234 -3.93 -6.70 27.50
C ILE A 234 -5.37 -7.23 27.70
N ALA A 235 -5.58 -8.54 27.64
CA ALA A 235 -6.90 -9.14 27.86
C ALA A 235 -7.26 -9.29 29.35
N ALA A 236 -6.28 -9.20 30.26
CA ALA A 236 -6.49 -9.40 31.70
C ALA A 236 -7.56 -8.45 32.26
N GLY A 237 -8.51 -9.01 33.03
CA GLY A 237 -9.63 -8.26 33.60
C GLY A 237 -10.78 -7.99 32.64
N SER A 238 -10.73 -8.52 31.42
CA SER A 238 -11.83 -8.50 30.44
C SER A 238 -12.31 -9.92 30.10
N ALA A 239 -13.40 -10.03 29.34
CA ALA A 239 -13.88 -11.30 28.77
C ALA A 239 -13.31 -11.58 27.37
N ALA A 240 -12.20 -10.95 27.00
CA ALA A 240 -11.60 -11.10 25.67
C ALA A 240 -10.79 -12.39 25.55
N ASP A 241 -10.94 -13.07 24.42
CA ASP A 241 -10.13 -14.24 24.08
C ASP A 241 -8.74 -13.79 23.58
N VAL A 242 -7.69 -14.59 23.80
CA VAL A 242 -6.33 -14.32 23.31
C VAL A 242 -5.89 -15.43 22.38
N GLU A 243 -5.59 -15.06 21.13
CA GLU A 243 -5.25 -16.00 20.08
C GLU A 243 -3.88 -15.70 19.46
N THR A 244 -3.10 -16.76 19.22
CA THR A 244 -1.94 -16.69 18.33
C THR A 244 -2.10 -17.80 17.29
N CYS A 245 -2.74 -17.47 16.19
CA CYS A 245 -3.17 -18.43 15.19
C CYS A 245 -2.27 -18.39 13.93
N SER A 246 -2.41 -19.40 13.06
CA SER A 246 -1.77 -19.37 11.74
C SER A 246 -2.35 -18.23 10.90
N LEU A 247 -1.66 -17.79 9.83
CA LEU A 247 -2.25 -16.76 8.95
C LEU A 247 -3.57 -17.22 8.32
N ALA A 248 -3.73 -18.52 8.03
CA ALA A 248 -4.98 -19.05 7.47
C ALA A 248 -6.15 -18.96 8.45
N ASP A 249 -5.94 -19.40 9.69
CA ASP A 249 -6.94 -19.27 10.76
C ASP A 249 -7.24 -17.80 11.06
N TYR A 250 -6.22 -16.95 11.00
CA TYR A 250 -6.39 -15.52 11.21
C TYR A 250 -7.25 -14.88 10.11
N THR A 251 -6.99 -15.22 8.85
CA THR A 251 -7.81 -14.80 7.71
C THR A 251 -9.26 -15.29 7.83
N ALA A 252 -9.46 -16.54 8.28
CA ALA A 252 -10.79 -17.09 8.54
C ALA A 252 -11.52 -16.31 9.66
N LEU A 253 -10.84 -16.04 10.77
CA LEU A 253 -11.37 -15.20 11.86
C LEU A 253 -11.76 -13.82 11.34
N LEU A 254 -10.91 -13.17 10.55
CA LEU A 254 -11.19 -11.86 9.95
C LEU A 254 -12.34 -11.90 8.96
N ALA A 255 -12.61 -13.03 8.29
CA ALA A 255 -13.72 -13.16 7.34
C ALA A 255 -15.08 -13.08 8.04
N ASP A 256 -15.17 -13.54 9.28
CA ASP A 256 -16.39 -13.53 10.09
C ASP A 256 -16.45 -12.38 11.12
N ALA A 257 -15.31 -11.76 11.43
CA ALA A 257 -15.19 -10.67 12.41
C ALA A 257 -16.13 -9.50 12.14
N HIS A 258 -16.73 -8.94 13.18
CA HIS A 258 -17.55 -7.72 13.08
C HIS A 258 -16.73 -6.51 12.61
N GLY A 259 -15.45 -6.46 13.01
CA GLY A 259 -14.48 -5.48 12.55
C GLY A 259 -13.09 -5.77 13.10
N LEU A 260 -12.08 -5.12 12.53
CA LEU A 260 -10.69 -5.14 12.99
C LEU A 260 -10.30 -3.76 13.52
N ILE A 261 -9.70 -3.70 14.70
CA ILE A 261 -8.95 -2.54 15.18
C ILE A 261 -7.47 -2.93 15.23
N SER A 262 -6.61 -2.23 14.49
CA SER A 262 -5.20 -2.59 14.40
C SER A 262 -4.31 -1.41 14.08
N VAL A 263 -3.01 -1.59 14.27
CA VAL A 263 -1.96 -0.71 13.72
C VAL A 263 -1.63 -1.09 12.28
N ASP A 264 -0.71 -0.35 11.64
CA ASP A 264 -0.19 -0.70 10.31
C ASP A 264 0.67 -1.98 10.34
N THR A 265 0.03 -3.12 10.06
CA THR A 265 0.59 -4.49 10.11
C THR A 265 -0.05 -5.39 9.05
N VAL A 266 0.41 -6.63 8.89
CA VAL A 266 -0.16 -7.58 7.91
C VAL A 266 -1.67 -7.80 8.08
N ALA A 267 -2.20 -7.64 9.30
CA ALA A 267 -3.61 -7.79 9.63
C ALA A 267 -4.53 -6.91 8.76
N ILE A 268 -4.15 -5.67 8.48
CA ILE A 268 -5.01 -4.73 7.73
C ILE A 268 -5.15 -5.17 6.27
N HIS A 269 -4.12 -5.81 5.71
CA HIS A 269 -4.15 -6.33 4.35
C HIS A 269 -4.97 -7.63 4.26
N LEU A 270 -4.85 -8.52 5.26
CA LEU A 270 -5.69 -9.71 5.37
C LEU A 270 -7.17 -9.33 5.53
N ALA A 271 -7.46 -8.35 6.38
CA ALA A 271 -8.80 -7.81 6.56
C ALA A 271 -9.38 -7.27 5.26
N ALA A 272 -8.59 -6.52 4.49
CA ALA A 272 -9.01 -6.01 3.18
C ALA A 272 -9.31 -7.12 2.17
N GLN A 273 -8.50 -8.19 2.14
CA GLN A 273 -8.74 -9.33 1.23
C GLN A 273 -10.09 -10.02 1.48
N VAL A 274 -10.50 -10.11 2.74
CA VAL A 274 -11.77 -10.74 3.12
C VAL A 274 -12.92 -9.74 3.25
N GLY A 275 -12.67 -8.43 3.07
CA GLY A 275 -13.68 -7.37 3.18
C GLY A 275 -14.09 -7.01 4.60
N CYS A 276 -13.21 -7.22 5.59
CA CYS A 276 -13.46 -6.90 6.99
C CYS A 276 -13.37 -5.38 7.23
N PRO A 277 -14.43 -4.73 7.76
CA PRO A 277 -14.36 -3.33 8.17
C PRO A 277 -13.22 -3.12 9.17
N THR A 278 -12.38 -2.13 8.93
CA THR A 278 -11.16 -1.95 9.72
C THR A 278 -11.01 -0.51 10.19
N VAL A 279 -10.62 -0.31 11.46
CA VAL A 279 -10.05 0.94 11.97
C VAL A 279 -8.54 0.76 12.11
N VAL A 280 -7.76 1.55 11.38
CA VAL A 280 -6.29 1.47 11.36
C VAL A 280 -5.68 2.65 12.09
N LEU A 281 -5.02 2.41 13.21
CA LEU A 281 -4.34 3.43 14.02
C LEU A 281 -2.92 3.61 13.48
N ARG A 282 -2.62 4.79 12.94
CA ARG A 282 -1.35 5.07 12.25
C ARG A 282 -0.62 6.22 12.93
N GLN A 283 0.64 5.97 13.26
CA GLN A 283 1.54 6.94 13.87
C GLN A 283 2.97 6.69 13.40
N GLY A 284 3.85 7.67 13.62
CA GLY A 284 5.23 7.62 13.14
C GLY A 284 5.30 7.42 11.63
N VAL A 285 6.03 6.39 11.21
CA VAL A 285 6.25 6.02 9.80
C VAL A 285 5.13 5.17 9.20
N ALA A 286 3.90 5.21 9.73
CA ALA A 286 2.74 4.51 9.17
C ALA A 286 1.86 5.41 8.28
N GLY A 287 2.25 6.67 8.09
CA GLY A 287 1.44 7.67 7.38
C GLY A 287 1.41 7.53 5.85
N GLY A 288 0.58 8.35 5.22
CA GLY A 288 0.53 8.51 3.77
C GLY A 288 -0.30 7.46 3.03
N LEU A 289 0.00 7.28 1.74
CA LEU A 289 -0.78 6.48 0.78
C LEU A 289 -0.11 5.14 0.40
N ALA A 290 1.11 4.87 0.83
CA ALA A 290 1.86 3.68 0.42
C ALA A 290 1.15 2.37 0.81
N PHE A 291 0.61 2.30 2.03
CA PHE A 291 0.02 1.10 2.63
C PHE A 291 -1.48 1.28 2.91
N VAL A 292 -2.25 1.65 1.89
CA VAL A 292 -3.72 1.70 2.00
C VAL A 292 -4.26 0.26 1.94
N PRO A 293 -4.89 -0.26 2.99
CA PRO A 293 -5.32 -1.67 3.03
C PRO A 293 -6.43 -1.95 2.01
N GLY A 294 -7.45 -1.09 1.93
CA GLY A 294 -8.60 -1.28 1.06
C GLY A 294 -9.73 -0.28 1.36
N PRO A 295 -10.83 -0.32 0.59
CA PRO A 295 -11.92 0.65 0.70
C PRO A 295 -12.77 0.50 1.98
N ALA A 296 -12.72 -0.65 2.66
CA ALA A 296 -13.44 -0.88 3.91
C ALA A 296 -12.69 -0.38 5.17
N ALA A 297 -11.57 0.32 4.98
CA ALA A 297 -10.73 0.79 6.07
C ALA A 297 -10.95 2.27 6.38
N LEU A 298 -10.91 2.58 7.67
CA LEU A 298 -10.83 3.90 8.23
C LEU A 298 -9.44 4.09 8.84
N CYS A 299 -8.59 4.86 8.17
CA CYS A 299 -7.26 5.19 8.62
C CYS A 299 -7.28 6.41 9.54
N VAL A 300 -6.68 6.28 10.72
CA VAL A 300 -6.63 7.29 11.78
C VAL A 300 -5.18 7.68 11.99
N ASP A 301 -4.77 8.80 11.41
CA ASP A 301 -3.41 9.31 11.51
C ASP A 301 -3.26 10.21 12.73
N ALA A 302 -2.24 9.97 13.55
CA ALA A 302 -1.83 10.88 14.62
C ALA A 302 -1.44 12.25 14.03
N ASP A 303 -2.16 13.32 14.42
CA ASP A 303 -2.02 14.64 13.81
C ASP A 303 -2.70 15.77 14.60
N PRO A 304 -2.04 16.36 15.63
CA PRO A 304 -0.63 16.18 15.98
C PRO A 304 -0.36 14.99 16.93
N GLU A 305 -1.39 14.42 17.55
CA GLU A 305 -1.22 13.41 18.61
C GLU A 305 -1.98 12.11 18.31
N PRO A 306 -1.60 10.96 18.92
CA PRO A 306 -2.34 9.73 18.73
C PRO A 306 -3.79 9.82 19.22
N ALA A 307 -4.69 9.06 18.58
CA ALA A 307 -6.08 8.93 19.01
C ALA A 307 -6.16 8.52 20.49
N GLN A 308 -7.10 9.10 21.24
CA GLN A 308 -7.41 8.65 22.60
C GLN A 308 -8.39 7.47 22.58
N LEU A 309 -8.56 6.80 23.74
CA LEU A 309 -9.51 5.70 23.89
C LEU A 309 -10.92 6.04 23.38
N ALA A 310 -11.44 7.20 23.78
CA ALA A 310 -12.77 7.66 23.37
C ALA A 310 -12.86 7.88 21.85
N ASP A 311 -11.78 8.34 21.21
CA ASP A 311 -11.73 8.55 19.77
C ASP A 311 -11.83 7.21 19.03
N VAL A 312 -11.04 6.21 19.46
CA VAL A 312 -11.03 4.88 18.85
C VAL A 312 -12.39 4.21 18.99
N LEU A 313 -13.04 4.29 20.16
CA LEU A 313 -14.37 3.73 20.38
C LEU A 313 -15.44 4.40 19.51
N ALA A 314 -15.42 5.73 19.40
CA ALA A 314 -16.38 6.46 18.57
C ALA A 314 -16.23 6.11 17.08
N LEU A 315 -14.99 5.99 16.60
CA LEU A 315 -14.70 5.57 15.23
C LEU A 315 -15.07 4.11 14.97
N ALA A 316 -14.81 3.21 15.92
CA ALA A 316 -15.22 1.80 15.83
C ALA A 316 -16.74 1.65 15.81
N LEU A 317 -17.46 2.35 16.69
CA LEU A 317 -18.94 2.39 16.71
C LEU A 317 -19.50 2.80 15.36
N ARG A 318 -18.90 3.81 14.74
CA ARG A 318 -19.31 4.24 13.40
C ARG A 318 -18.96 3.21 12.33
N GLN A 319 -17.71 2.75 12.30
CA GLN A 319 -17.17 1.92 11.22
C GLN A 319 -17.81 0.52 11.19
N PHE A 320 -18.18 -0.01 12.35
CA PHE A 320 -18.72 -1.36 12.46
C PHE A 320 -20.26 -1.38 12.52
N SER A 321 -20.90 -0.21 12.69
CA SER A 321 -22.36 -0.11 12.69
C SER A 321 -22.94 -0.17 11.26
N PRO A 322 -24.05 -0.92 11.04
CA PRO A 322 -24.79 -0.86 9.79
C PRO A 322 -25.54 0.47 9.59
N ALA A 323 -25.72 1.25 10.64
CA ALA A 323 -26.31 2.60 10.64
C ALA A 323 -25.30 3.56 11.28
N PRO A 324 -24.36 4.13 10.49
CA PRO A 324 -23.25 4.89 11.04
C PRO A 324 -23.75 6.16 11.76
N VAL A 325 -23.53 6.23 13.07
CA VAL A 325 -23.92 7.40 13.88
C VAL A 325 -23.05 8.61 13.49
N PRO A 326 -23.64 9.75 13.11
CA PRO A 326 -22.87 10.95 12.78
C PRO A 326 -21.98 11.41 13.95
N LEU A 327 -20.70 11.67 13.69
CA LEU A 327 -19.72 12.08 14.72
C LEU A 327 -19.75 13.59 15.00
N HIS A 328 -20.94 14.20 15.02
CA HIS A 328 -21.08 15.67 15.14
C HIS A 328 -20.64 16.23 16.50
N ALA A 329 -20.46 15.39 17.53
CA ALA A 329 -20.10 15.79 18.89
C ALA A 329 -18.60 15.69 19.23
N HIS A 330 -17.73 15.25 18.31
CA HIS A 330 -16.32 14.98 18.59
C HIS A 330 -15.37 16.00 17.93
N THR A 331 -15.59 17.29 18.14
CA THR A 331 -14.68 18.36 17.66
C THR A 331 -13.25 18.17 18.18
N GLU A 332 -13.09 17.67 19.40
CA GLU A 332 -11.78 17.38 19.99
C GLU A 332 -11.05 16.21 19.29
N LEU A 333 -11.76 15.24 18.73
CA LEU A 333 -11.15 14.14 17.98
C LEU A 333 -10.42 14.68 16.75
N LEU A 334 -11.08 15.56 15.99
CA LEU A 334 -10.53 16.12 14.75
C LEU A 334 -9.43 17.17 14.98
N ARG A 335 -9.23 17.60 16.23
CA ARG A 335 -8.06 18.39 16.64
C ARG A 335 -6.82 17.54 16.89
N ARG A 336 -7.01 16.23 17.15
CA ARG A 336 -5.94 15.29 17.50
C ARG A 336 -5.49 14.43 16.34
N VAL A 337 -6.44 14.01 15.50
CA VAL A 337 -6.18 13.01 14.47
C VAL A 337 -6.77 13.42 13.13
N ARG A 338 -6.13 12.96 12.06
CA ARG A 338 -6.68 13.00 10.72
C ARG A 338 -7.34 11.67 10.40
N VAL A 339 -8.64 11.70 10.17
CA VAL A 339 -9.45 10.53 9.80
C VAL A 339 -9.64 10.48 8.28
N ARG A 340 -9.32 9.34 7.66
CA ARG A 340 -9.48 9.12 6.22
C ARG A 340 -10.09 7.76 5.92
N GLU A 341 -11.03 7.71 4.99
CA GLU A 341 -11.57 6.45 4.48
C GLU A 341 -10.81 5.99 3.23
N GLY A 342 -10.61 4.68 3.13
CA GLY A 342 -10.15 4.05 1.91
C GLY A 342 -11.22 4.16 0.81
N PHE A 343 -10.79 4.42 -0.43
CA PHE A 343 -11.69 4.38 -1.58
C PHE A 343 -10.96 3.87 -2.82
N ARG A 344 -11.74 3.55 -3.86
CA ARG A 344 -11.22 3.33 -5.22
C ARG A 344 -11.59 4.52 -6.09
N ASP A 345 -10.62 5.10 -6.77
CA ASP A 345 -10.88 6.11 -7.79
C ASP A 345 -11.42 5.51 -9.08
N ASP A 346 -11.73 6.35 -10.07
CA ASP A 346 -12.29 5.92 -11.36
C ASP A 346 -11.33 5.04 -12.18
N HIS A 347 -10.05 4.97 -11.80
CA HIS A 347 -9.07 4.06 -12.38
C HIS A 347 -8.95 2.74 -11.60
N GLY A 348 -9.75 2.55 -10.55
CA GLY A 348 -9.72 1.39 -9.68
C GLY A 348 -8.50 1.34 -8.75
N MET A 349 -7.76 2.44 -8.61
CA MET A 349 -6.62 2.57 -7.70
C MET A 349 -7.11 2.97 -6.32
N LEU A 350 -6.49 2.42 -5.29
CA LEU A 350 -6.73 2.75 -3.89
C LEU A 350 -6.21 4.14 -3.57
N GLY A 351 -7.00 4.86 -2.79
CA GLY A 351 -6.68 6.17 -2.24
C GLY A 351 -7.24 6.31 -0.84
N LEU A 352 -6.92 7.44 -0.21
CA LEU A 352 -7.52 7.89 1.04
C LEU A 352 -8.16 9.25 0.80
N ARG A 353 -9.31 9.49 1.43
CA ARG A 353 -9.96 10.80 1.44
C ARG A 353 -10.59 11.08 2.79
N THR A 354 -10.78 12.34 3.09
CA THR A 354 -11.60 12.78 4.22
C THR A 354 -13.02 12.28 4.01
N PRO A 355 -13.59 11.54 4.99
CA PRO A 355 -14.94 11.02 4.85
C PRO A 355 -15.97 12.17 4.78
N SER A 356 -17.00 12.05 3.95
CA SER A 356 -18.02 13.12 3.77
C SER A 356 -18.83 13.45 5.02
N TRP A 357 -18.84 12.54 5.98
CA TRP A 357 -19.50 12.68 7.28
C TRP A 357 -18.62 13.33 8.34
N CYS A 358 -17.34 13.55 8.03
CA CYS A 358 -16.35 14.14 8.92
C CYS A 358 -16.23 15.63 8.60
N HIS A 359 -16.57 16.50 9.57
CA HIS A 359 -16.40 17.95 9.46
C HIS A 359 -14.93 18.34 9.68
N ALA A 360 -14.07 17.98 8.73
CA ALA A 360 -12.64 18.22 8.81
C ALA A 360 -12.30 19.71 8.55
N PRO A 361 -11.15 20.20 9.06
CA PRO A 361 -10.69 21.54 8.73
C PRO A 361 -10.44 21.69 7.22
N PRO A 362 -10.57 22.90 6.64
CA PRO A 362 -10.35 23.15 5.20
C PRO A 362 -9.03 22.58 4.66
N GLN A 363 -7.97 22.60 5.47
CA GLN A 363 -6.67 22.03 5.12
C GLN A 363 -6.73 20.54 4.77
N ALA A 364 -7.61 19.75 5.40
CA ALA A 364 -7.75 18.33 5.08
C ALA A 364 -8.30 18.12 3.65
N HIS A 365 -9.20 19.00 3.21
CA HIS A 365 -9.72 18.98 1.84
C HIS A 365 -8.67 19.44 0.82
N ASP A 366 -7.84 20.44 1.17
CA ASP A 366 -6.70 20.84 0.34
C ASP A 366 -5.68 19.70 0.19
N ASP A 367 -5.43 18.93 1.25
CA ASP A 367 -4.57 17.74 1.22
C ASP A 367 -5.12 16.68 0.26
N ASP A 368 -6.43 16.38 0.32
CA ASP A 368 -7.07 15.40 -0.56
C ASP A 368 -7.09 15.83 -2.03
N ALA A 369 -7.34 17.13 -2.28
CA ALA A 369 -7.27 17.71 -3.61
C ALA A 369 -5.83 17.65 -4.17
N ASN A 370 -4.85 17.96 -3.33
CA ASN A 370 -3.43 17.84 -3.69
C ASN A 370 -3.05 16.39 -4.03
N ASP A 371 -3.42 15.42 -3.20
CA ASP A 371 -3.22 13.99 -3.51
C ASP A 371 -3.86 13.60 -4.85
N SER A 372 -5.07 14.11 -5.13
CA SER A 372 -5.77 13.86 -6.40
C SER A 372 -5.03 14.45 -7.61
N HIS A 373 -4.52 15.69 -7.51
CA HIS A 373 -3.72 16.32 -8.57
C HIS A 373 -2.41 15.57 -8.83
N TRP A 374 -1.67 15.20 -7.78
CA TRP A 374 -0.43 14.44 -7.94
C TRP A 374 -0.66 13.06 -8.55
N ARG A 375 -1.75 12.38 -8.18
CA ARG A 375 -2.14 11.13 -8.82
C ARG A 375 -2.44 11.32 -10.31
N ALA A 376 -3.20 12.36 -10.66
CA ALA A 376 -3.48 12.67 -12.06
C ALA A 376 -2.20 12.95 -12.86
N MET A 377 -1.27 13.75 -12.31
CA MET A 377 0.01 14.08 -12.93
C MET A 377 0.83 12.83 -13.25
N TRP A 378 0.98 11.95 -12.26
CA TRP A 378 1.72 10.70 -12.44
C TRP A 378 1.02 9.72 -13.37
N ARG A 379 -0.32 9.67 -13.40
CA ARG A 379 -1.06 8.86 -14.38
C ARG A 379 -0.84 9.34 -15.82
N CYS A 380 -0.85 10.65 -16.06
CA CYS A 380 -0.48 11.22 -17.35
C CYS A 380 0.93 10.76 -17.77
N HIS A 381 1.89 10.84 -16.84
CA HIS A 381 3.25 10.37 -17.08
C HIS A 381 3.31 8.86 -17.40
N PHE A 382 2.64 8.01 -16.61
CA PHE A 382 2.60 6.56 -16.83
C PHE A 382 1.99 6.20 -18.18
N ALA A 383 0.97 6.94 -18.62
CA ALA A 383 0.32 6.74 -19.90
C ALA A 383 1.08 7.35 -21.08
N GLY A 384 2.16 8.11 -20.85
CA GLY A 384 2.88 8.86 -21.88
C GLY A 384 2.06 10.00 -22.49
N VAL A 385 1.05 10.48 -21.78
CA VAL A 385 0.15 11.57 -22.22
C VAL A 385 0.57 12.88 -21.53
N PRO A 386 0.64 14.01 -22.24
CA PRO A 386 0.93 15.31 -21.62
C PRO A 386 -0.11 15.69 -20.57
N ALA A 387 0.33 16.18 -19.41
CA ALA A 387 -0.54 16.81 -18.43
C ALA A 387 -1.02 18.18 -18.92
N THR A 388 -2.25 18.58 -18.55
CA THR A 388 -2.82 19.89 -18.91
C THR A 388 -2.13 21.02 -18.15
N ASP A 389 -2.15 22.23 -18.71
CA ASP A 389 -1.60 23.42 -18.01
C ASP A 389 -2.32 23.69 -16.68
N SER A 390 -3.63 23.40 -16.59
CA SER A 390 -4.38 23.50 -15.34
C SER A 390 -3.87 22.55 -14.26
N LEU A 391 -3.51 21.32 -14.63
CA LEU A 391 -2.97 20.33 -13.71
C LEU A 391 -1.54 20.68 -13.27
N TRP A 392 -0.72 21.19 -14.19
CA TRP A 392 0.59 21.74 -13.87
C TRP A 392 0.48 22.91 -12.89
N ALA A 393 -0.40 23.87 -13.15
CA ALA A 393 -0.64 25.00 -12.26
C ALA A 393 -1.10 24.55 -10.87
N ALA A 394 -2.01 23.56 -10.80
CA ALA A 394 -2.49 23.02 -9.54
C ALA A 394 -1.37 22.36 -8.70
N CYS A 395 -0.47 21.61 -9.34
CA CYS A 395 0.68 21.00 -8.65
C CYS A 395 1.73 22.05 -8.25
N ALA A 396 2.01 23.01 -9.14
CA ALA A 396 2.98 24.08 -8.91
C ALA A 396 2.55 25.06 -7.82
N ALA A 397 1.24 25.23 -7.60
CA ALA A 397 0.70 26.03 -6.51
C ALA A 397 1.10 25.48 -5.12
N GLY A 398 1.56 24.23 -5.03
CA GLY A 398 2.14 23.68 -3.80
C GLY A 398 1.17 23.54 -2.63
N ARG A 399 -0.15 23.53 -2.91
CA ARG A 399 -1.20 23.45 -1.88
C ARG A 399 -1.20 22.11 -1.14
N GLY A 400 -1.80 22.11 0.05
CA GLY A 400 -1.79 20.96 0.94
C GLY A 400 -0.41 20.72 1.60
N ARG A 401 -0.39 19.83 2.58
CA ARG A 401 0.72 19.58 3.50
C ARG A 401 2.05 19.29 2.82
N PHE A 402 2.02 18.58 1.70
CA PHE A 402 3.22 18.14 0.98
C PHE A 402 3.32 18.68 -0.44
N GLY A 403 2.44 19.60 -0.85
CA GLY A 403 2.41 20.11 -2.23
C GLY A 403 3.73 20.74 -2.65
N ALA A 404 4.24 21.70 -1.86
CA ALA A 404 5.51 22.37 -2.13
C ALA A 404 6.70 21.39 -2.18
N LEU A 405 6.76 20.44 -1.24
CA LEU A 405 7.81 19.42 -1.20
C LEU A 405 7.78 18.53 -2.44
N ARG A 406 6.60 18.05 -2.84
CA ARG A 406 6.43 17.23 -4.05
C ARG A 406 6.79 18.01 -5.31
N TRP A 407 6.43 19.29 -5.39
CA TRP A 407 6.81 20.14 -6.52
C TRP A 407 8.33 20.28 -6.63
N GLN A 408 9.01 20.57 -5.52
CA GLN A 408 10.47 20.63 -5.50
C GLN A 408 11.10 19.30 -5.89
N ALA A 409 10.62 18.18 -5.34
CA ALA A 409 11.10 16.85 -5.70
C ALA A 409 10.94 16.55 -7.20
N LEU A 410 9.82 16.99 -7.80
CA LEU A 410 9.56 16.82 -9.23
C LEU A 410 10.57 17.59 -10.08
N LEU A 411 10.85 18.85 -9.72
CA LEU A 411 11.84 19.67 -10.41
C LEU A 411 13.26 19.07 -10.36
N SER A 412 13.56 18.27 -9.35
CA SER A 412 14.84 17.58 -9.20
C SER A 412 14.94 16.26 -9.97
N LEU A 413 13.84 15.75 -10.53
CA LEU A 413 13.89 14.50 -11.31
C LEU A 413 14.69 14.71 -12.60
N PRO A 414 15.64 13.80 -12.93
CA PRO A 414 16.44 13.90 -14.15
C PRO A 414 15.68 13.45 -15.41
N ASP A 415 14.49 12.86 -15.24
CA ASP A 415 13.71 12.27 -16.31
C ASP A 415 12.91 13.30 -17.14
N ARG A 416 12.08 12.78 -18.06
CA ARG A 416 11.21 13.59 -18.92
C ARG A 416 10.17 14.38 -18.13
N LEU A 417 9.66 13.84 -17.01
CA LEU A 417 8.65 14.51 -16.20
C LEU A 417 9.26 15.71 -15.46
N GLY A 418 10.43 15.53 -14.87
CA GLY A 418 11.17 16.64 -14.24
C GLY A 418 11.57 17.71 -15.24
N ALA A 419 11.99 17.32 -16.45
CA ALA A 419 12.28 18.27 -17.53
C ALA A 419 11.03 19.09 -17.93
N ALA A 420 9.87 18.43 -18.06
CA ALA A 420 8.61 19.11 -18.36
C ALA A 420 8.19 20.08 -17.24
N ALA A 421 8.37 19.69 -15.97
CA ALA A 421 8.09 20.54 -14.82
C ALA A 421 8.95 21.82 -14.81
N ARG A 422 10.26 21.69 -15.08
CA ARG A 422 11.19 22.83 -15.19
C ARG A 422 10.80 23.77 -16.33
N ALA A 423 10.43 23.22 -17.49
CA ALA A 423 9.96 24.02 -18.63
C ALA A 423 8.67 24.79 -18.29
N PHE A 424 7.71 24.15 -17.60
CA PHE A 424 6.50 24.81 -17.14
C PHE A 424 6.80 25.98 -16.19
N ALA A 425 7.68 25.78 -15.20
CA ALA A 425 8.07 26.81 -14.24
C ALA A 425 8.70 28.04 -14.91
N LEU A 426 9.57 27.83 -15.91
CA LEU A 426 10.21 28.92 -16.66
C LEU A 426 9.19 29.75 -17.46
N ARG A 427 8.17 29.12 -18.07
CA ARG A 427 7.12 29.84 -18.79
C ARG A 427 6.33 30.77 -17.88
N GLY A 428 6.04 30.34 -16.64
CA GLY A 428 5.36 31.16 -15.64
C GLY A 428 6.18 32.39 -15.21
N GLN A 429 7.49 32.24 -15.04
CA GLN A 429 8.38 33.36 -14.68
C GLN A 429 8.47 34.41 -15.81
N VAL A 430 8.52 33.96 -17.06
CA VAL A 430 8.53 34.87 -18.23
C VAL A 430 7.22 35.65 -18.35
N ALA A 431 6.08 35.02 -18.05
CA ALA A 431 4.78 35.69 -18.08
C ALA A 431 4.66 36.78 -16.99
N ALA A 432 5.08 36.48 -15.75
CA ALA A 432 5.07 37.44 -14.64
C ALA A 432 6.00 38.64 -14.91
N HIS A 433 7.18 38.41 -15.49
CA HIS A 433 8.11 39.51 -15.83
C HIS A 433 7.62 40.40 -16.98
N ARG A 434 6.67 39.94 -17.81
CA ARG A 434 6.03 40.75 -18.85
C ARG A 434 4.90 41.61 -18.29
N SER A 435 4.06 41.06 -17.40
CA SER A 435 3.01 41.86 -16.74
C SER A 435 3.58 43.02 -15.92
N ASP A 436 4.71 42.80 -15.20
CA ASP A 436 5.36 43.86 -14.43
C ASP A 436 5.97 44.99 -15.30
N ARG A 437 6.22 44.73 -16.59
CA ARG A 437 6.72 45.74 -17.54
C ARG A 437 5.62 46.55 -18.18
N ASP A 438 4.44 45.96 -18.39
CA ASP A 438 3.31 46.64 -19.03
C ASP A 438 2.56 47.54 -18.02
N ASP A 439 2.53 47.20 -16.73
CA ASP A 439 1.91 48.03 -15.68
C ASP A 439 2.77 49.24 -15.24
N GLY A 440 4.03 49.33 -15.68
CA GLY A 440 4.95 50.43 -15.36
C GLY A 440 4.96 51.60 -16.36
N GLY A 441 4.13 51.56 -17.41
CA GLY A 441 4.24 52.43 -18.58
C GLY A 441 3.45 53.74 -18.61
N ASP A 442 2.37 53.89 -17.84
CA ASP A 442 1.39 54.99 -18.05
C ASP A 442 1.51 56.19 -17.07
N GLY A 443 2.69 56.38 -16.47
CA GLY A 443 2.93 57.44 -15.50
C GLY A 443 3.50 58.77 -16.05
N ARG A 444 3.51 59.00 -17.37
CA ARG A 444 4.06 60.26 -17.95
C ARG A 444 3.29 60.75 -19.17
N SER A 445 2.21 61.51 -18.93
CA SER A 445 1.78 62.75 -19.60
C SER A 445 0.30 62.98 -19.20
N ALA A 446 -0.16 64.10 -18.64
CA ALA A 446 0.12 65.48 -19.01
C ALA A 446 0.03 66.44 -17.81
N ALA A 447 0.99 67.38 -17.77
CA ALA A 447 0.86 68.72 -17.22
C ALA A 447 1.18 69.70 -18.36
#